data_AF-X1BGB0-F1
#
_entry.id   AF-X1BGB0-F1
#
_cell.length_a   1.000
_cell.length_b   1.000
_cell.length_c   1.000
_cell.angle_alpha   90.00
_cell.angle_beta   90.00
_cell.angle_gamma   90.00
#
_symmetry.space_group_name_H-M   'P 1'
#
loop_
_entity.id
_entity.type
_entity.pdbx_description
1 polymer ?
#
loop_
_entity_poly.entity_id
_entity_poly.type
_entity_poly.pdbx_seq_one_letter_code
_entity_poly.pdbx_strand_id
1 'polypeptide(L)'
;ANKAPESMAETFARLRKDPLGLSGLVIVVVILLATIFASVLAPHDPLEVDVYNRLLSPSWQHWLGTDQLGRDILSRVLFGGRIALKVAVVAISVSMAAGLLLGMLAGFGPSWLDRLLVVCFDTLRSFPTIMFALSIVRAAGPGRCDSPPTDP
;
A
#
# COMPACT_ATOMS: atom_id res chain seq x y z
N ALA A 1 -7.64 -21.03 30.52
CA ALA A 1 -8.14 -22.00 29.53
C ALA A 1 -7.32 -21.84 28.25
N ASN A 2 -6.42 -22.78 27.99
CA ASN A 2 -5.48 -22.74 26.87
C ASN A 2 -6.20 -23.26 25.62
N LYS A 3 -6.58 -22.38 24.68
CA LYS A 3 -7.10 -22.83 23.38
C LYS A 3 -5.91 -23.34 22.57
N ALA A 4 -5.95 -24.60 22.17
CA ALA A 4 -4.97 -25.20 21.25
C ALA A 4 -4.84 -24.34 19.98
N PRO A 5 -3.69 -24.35 19.28
CA PRO A 5 -3.53 -23.62 18.03
C PRO A 5 -4.61 -24.10 17.05
N GLU A 6 -5.53 -23.21 16.69
CA GLU A 6 -6.62 -23.53 15.77
C GLU A 6 -6.03 -23.94 14.42
N SER A 7 -6.40 -25.12 13.93
CA SER A 7 -5.94 -25.63 12.64
C SER A 7 -6.37 -24.69 11.52
N MET A 8 -5.56 -24.54 10.46
CA MET A 8 -5.92 -23.77 9.25
C MET A 8 -7.32 -24.14 8.72
N ALA A 9 -7.72 -25.40 8.89
CA ALA A 9 -9.05 -25.89 8.51
C ALA A 9 -10.18 -25.29 9.36
N GLU A 10 -9.97 -25.06 10.65
CA GLU A 10 -10.95 -24.48 11.56
C GLU A 10 -11.14 -22.98 11.29
N THR A 11 -10.04 -22.27 11.04
CA THR A 11 -10.07 -20.85 10.64
C THR A 11 -10.82 -20.66 9.34
N PHE A 12 -10.57 -21.52 8.33
CA PHE A 12 -11.29 -21.47 7.06
C PHE A 12 -12.79 -21.81 7.21
N ALA A 13 -13.12 -22.80 8.05
CA ALA A 13 -14.50 -23.14 8.36
C ALA A 13 -15.24 -22.02 9.10
N ARG A 14 -14.54 -21.24 9.94
CA ARG A 14 -15.10 -20.05 10.60
C ARG A 14 -15.27 -18.88 9.64
N LEU A 15 -14.29 -18.60 8.77
CA LEU A 15 -14.41 -17.55 7.76
C LEU A 15 -15.59 -17.79 6.81
N ARG A 16 -15.86 -19.04 6.40
CA ARG A 16 -17.05 -19.35 5.59
C ARG A 16 -18.37 -19.08 6.29
N LYS A 17 -18.39 -19.10 7.63
CA LYS A 17 -19.59 -18.82 8.43
C LYS A 17 -19.75 -17.34 8.76
N ASP A 18 -18.69 -16.54 8.61
CA ASP A 18 -18.72 -15.10 8.81
C ASP A 18 -18.86 -14.36 7.46
N PRO A 19 -20.06 -13.84 7.13
CA PRO A 19 -20.28 -13.16 5.86
C PRO A 19 -19.46 -11.87 5.71
N LEU A 20 -19.07 -11.23 6.82
CA LEU A 20 -18.24 -10.04 6.79
C LEU A 20 -16.78 -10.42 6.48
N GLY A 21 -16.26 -11.43 7.17
CA GLY A 21 -14.92 -11.96 6.92
C GLY A 21 -14.76 -12.49 5.48
N LEU A 22 -15.77 -13.19 4.97
CA LEU A 22 -15.77 -13.70 3.61
C LEU A 22 -15.82 -12.59 2.56
N SER A 23 -16.66 -11.57 2.75
CA SER A 23 -16.75 -10.46 1.79
C SER A 23 -15.44 -9.66 1.73
N GLY A 24 -14.81 -9.39 2.88
CA GLY A 24 -13.48 -8.77 2.95
C GLY A 24 -12.42 -9.59 2.21
N LEU A 25 -12.38 -10.91 2.43
CA LEU A 25 -11.46 -11.80 1.73
C LEU A 25 -11.68 -11.78 0.21
N VAL A 26 -12.93 -11.85 -0.23
CA VAL A 26 -13.28 -11.81 -1.67
C VAL A 26 -12.80 -10.50 -2.30
N ILE A 27 -13.05 -9.35 -1.65
CA ILE A 27 -12.62 -8.04 -2.16
C ILE A 27 -11.09 -8.00 -2.31
N VAL A 28 -10.33 -8.42 -1.29
CA VAL A 28 -8.87 -8.44 -1.33
C VAL A 28 -8.37 -9.34 -2.45
N VAL A 29 -8.94 -10.55 -2.58
CA VAL A 29 -8.56 -11.50 -3.64
C VAL A 29 -8.85 -10.91 -5.03
N VAL A 30 -10.00 -10.28 -5.23
CA VAL A 30 -10.35 -9.63 -6.50
C VAL A 30 -9.35 -8.51 -6.83
N ILE A 31 -9.01 -7.65 -5.87
CA ILE A 31 -8.04 -6.57 -6.09
C ILE A 31 -6.66 -7.13 -6.44
N LEU A 32 -6.21 -8.16 -5.72
CA LEU A 32 -4.92 -8.82 -5.98
C LEU A 32 -4.91 -9.43 -7.38
N LEU A 33 -5.95 -10.16 -7.77
CA LEU A 33 -6.06 -10.75 -9.10
C LEU A 33 -6.09 -9.66 -10.18
N ALA A 34 -6.92 -8.62 -10.02
CA ALA A 34 -6.99 -7.53 -10.98
C ALA A 34 -5.63 -6.84 -11.18
N THR A 35 -4.90 -6.64 -10.09
CA THR A 35 -3.56 -6.04 -10.10
C THR A 35 -2.51 -6.96 -10.73
N ILE A 36 -2.50 -8.25 -10.37
CA ILE A 36 -1.55 -9.22 -10.92
C ILE A 36 -1.80 -9.42 -12.41
N PHE A 37 -3.06 -9.48 -12.83
CA PHE A 37 -3.46 -9.63 -14.24
C PHE A 37 -3.64 -8.29 -14.97
N ALA A 38 -3.12 -7.17 -14.42
CA ALA A 38 -3.28 -5.84 -15.02
C ALA A 38 -2.85 -5.77 -16.50
N SER A 39 -1.83 -6.54 -16.91
CA SER A 39 -1.38 -6.55 -18.32
C SER A 39 -2.38 -7.17 -19.30
N VAL A 40 -3.33 -7.96 -18.82
CA VAL A 40 -4.40 -8.56 -19.65
C VAL A 40 -5.71 -7.78 -19.47
N LEU A 41 -5.95 -7.23 -18.28
CA LEU A 41 -7.17 -6.50 -17.95
C LEU A 41 -7.12 -5.01 -18.35
N ALA A 42 -5.94 -4.40 -18.43
CA ALA A 42 -5.82 -3.00 -18.81
C ALA A 42 -6.15 -2.84 -20.29
N PRO A 43 -7.13 -1.98 -20.65
CA PRO A 43 -7.48 -1.80 -22.05
C PRO A 43 -6.47 -0.90 -22.79
N HIS A 44 -5.71 -0.06 -22.08
CA HIS A 44 -4.77 0.92 -22.65
C HIS A 44 -3.43 0.90 -21.90
N ASP A 45 -2.38 1.48 -22.51
CA ASP A 45 -1.09 1.67 -21.83
C ASP A 45 -1.25 2.72 -20.70
N PRO A 46 -0.86 2.43 -19.45
CA PRO A 46 -0.99 3.36 -18.33
C PRO A 46 -0.18 4.66 -18.47
N LEU A 47 0.81 4.71 -19.37
CA LEU A 47 1.68 5.86 -19.60
C LEU A 47 1.38 6.61 -20.90
N GLU A 48 0.50 6.07 -21.75
CA GLU A 48 0.14 6.71 -23.01
C GLU A 48 -0.68 7.98 -22.78
N VAL A 49 -0.18 9.09 -23.30
CA VAL A 49 -0.74 10.43 -23.12
C VAL A 49 -1.59 10.79 -24.33
N ASP A 50 -2.89 10.98 -24.12
CA ASP A 50 -3.80 11.51 -25.14
C ASP A 50 -4.30 12.91 -24.77
N VAL A 51 -3.64 13.91 -25.35
CA VAL A 51 -3.90 15.33 -25.08
C VAL A 51 -5.29 15.76 -25.57
N TYR A 52 -5.90 15.07 -26.54
CA TYR A 52 -7.23 15.39 -27.06
C TYR A 52 -8.33 14.85 -26.16
N ASN A 53 -8.11 13.70 -25.53
CA ASN A 53 -9.07 12.98 -24.70
C ASN A 53 -8.85 13.22 -23.19
N ARG A 54 -8.61 14.48 -22.79
CA ARG A 54 -8.38 14.87 -21.38
C ARG A 54 -9.68 15.01 -20.59
N LEU A 55 -9.65 14.59 -19.32
CA LEU A 55 -10.75 14.74 -18.36
C LEU A 55 -12.10 14.18 -18.86
N LEU A 56 -12.04 13.08 -19.60
CA LEU A 56 -13.25 12.40 -20.06
C LEU A 56 -13.96 11.72 -18.90
N SER A 57 -15.29 11.78 -18.93
CA SER A 57 -16.14 11.01 -18.03
C SER A 57 -16.05 9.50 -18.35
N PRO A 58 -16.44 8.62 -17.39
CA PRO A 58 -16.49 7.19 -17.62
C PRO A 58 -17.25 6.82 -18.89
N SER A 59 -16.64 6.02 -19.77
CA SER A 59 -17.19 5.59 -21.05
C SER A 59 -16.76 4.16 -21.37
N TRP A 60 -17.37 3.55 -22.40
CA TRP A 60 -16.98 2.20 -22.83
C TRP A 60 -15.52 2.11 -23.34
N GLN A 61 -14.98 3.23 -23.82
CA GLN A 61 -13.56 3.33 -24.22
C GLN A 61 -12.66 3.52 -23.00
N HIS A 62 -13.09 4.35 -22.04
CA HIS A 62 -12.37 4.62 -20.78
C HIS A 62 -13.26 4.33 -19.58
N TRP A 63 -13.20 3.10 -19.05
CA TRP A 63 -14.17 2.61 -18.05
C TRP A 63 -14.23 3.47 -16.78
N LEU A 64 -13.12 4.11 -16.40
CA LEU A 64 -13.04 5.05 -15.28
C LEU A 64 -12.75 6.49 -15.73
N GLY A 65 -12.77 6.77 -17.04
CA GLY A 65 -12.41 8.06 -17.60
C GLY A 65 -10.90 8.28 -17.71
N THR A 66 -10.52 9.51 -18.03
CA THR A 66 -9.11 9.91 -18.23
C THR A 66 -8.66 10.99 -17.26
N ASP A 67 -7.36 11.04 -16.99
CA ASP A 67 -6.77 12.05 -16.10
C ASP A 67 -6.49 13.39 -16.81
N GLN A 68 -5.83 14.33 -16.12
CA GLN A 68 -5.46 15.65 -16.67
C GLN A 68 -4.51 15.59 -17.88
N LEU A 69 -3.83 14.46 -18.07
CA LEU A 69 -2.96 14.20 -19.21
C LEU A 69 -3.65 13.29 -20.25
N GLY A 70 -4.90 12.90 -20.01
CA GLY A 70 -5.67 12.04 -20.91
C GLY A 70 -5.30 10.56 -20.81
N ARG A 71 -4.61 10.16 -19.73
CA ARG A 71 -4.26 8.76 -19.49
C ARG A 71 -5.45 8.02 -18.91
N ASP A 72 -5.62 6.76 -19.30
CA ASP A 72 -6.70 5.90 -18.81
C ASP A 72 -6.55 5.61 -17.30
N ILE A 73 -7.56 6.00 -16.51
CA ILE A 73 -7.52 5.91 -15.06
C ILE A 73 -7.52 4.44 -14.59
N LEU A 74 -8.31 3.57 -15.24
CA LEU A 74 -8.39 2.15 -14.89
C LEU A 74 -7.03 1.47 -15.03
N SER A 75 -6.38 1.66 -16.17
CA SER A 75 -5.06 1.11 -16.47
C SER A 75 -4.02 1.59 -15.46
N ARG A 76 -4.04 2.88 -15.09
CA ARG A 76 -3.15 3.39 -14.03
C ARG A 76 -3.43 2.80 -12.66
N VAL A 77 -4.70 2.57 -12.30
CA VAL A 77 -5.04 1.95 -11.00
C VAL A 77 -4.52 0.52 -10.95
N LEU A 78 -4.74 -0.27 -12.01
CA LEU A 78 -4.29 -1.67 -12.06
C LEU A 78 -2.76 -1.79 -12.04
N PHE A 79 -2.04 -1.00 -12.84
CA PHE A 79 -0.58 -0.99 -12.85
C PHE A 79 0.01 -0.34 -11.60
N GLY A 80 -0.60 0.72 -11.08
CA GLY A 80 -0.23 1.35 -9.82
C GLY A 80 -0.35 0.38 -8.64
N GLY A 81 -1.38 -0.47 -8.66
CA GLY A 81 -1.53 -1.58 -7.72
C GLY A 81 -0.31 -2.51 -7.69
N ARG A 82 0.31 -2.81 -8.84
CA ARG A 82 1.49 -3.71 -8.90
C ARG A 82 2.67 -3.07 -8.20
N ILE A 83 2.85 -1.77 -8.38
CA ILE A 83 3.89 -1.00 -7.69
C ILE A 83 3.63 -1.01 -6.19
N ALA A 84 2.40 -0.71 -5.77
CA ALA A 84 2.00 -0.74 -4.36
C ALA A 84 2.23 -2.12 -3.72
N LEU A 85 1.89 -3.21 -4.42
CA LEU A 85 2.09 -4.58 -3.94
C LEU A 85 3.57 -4.90 -3.76
N LYS A 86 4.43 -4.54 -4.72
CA LYS A 86 5.89 -4.72 -4.60
C LYS A 86 6.46 -3.97 -3.40
N VAL A 87 6.08 -2.70 -3.24
CA VAL A 87 6.53 -1.88 -2.11
C VAL A 87 6.05 -2.47 -0.79
N ALA A 88 4.79 -2.89 -0.71
CA ALA A 88 4.23 -3.53 0.49
C ALA A 88 4.98 -4.81 0.87
N VAL A 89 5.24 -5.70 -0.09
CA VAL A 89 5.97 -6.96 0.17
C VAL A 89 7.37 -6.70 0.70
N VAL A 90 8.12 -5.77 0.10
CA VAL A 90 9.48 -5.43 0.54
C VAL A 90 9.45 -4.80 1.93
N ALA A 91 8.57 -3.82 2.15
CA ALA A 91 8.44 -3.14 3.43
C ALA A 91 8.08 -4.12 4.55
N ILE A 92 7.07 -4.96 4.34
CA ILE A 92 6.62 -5.95 5.34
C ILE A 92 7.74 -6.95 5.63
N SER A 93 8.44 -7.44 4.61
CA SER A 93 9.53 -8.42 4.80
C SER A 93 10.65 -7.84 5.67
N VAL A 94 11.06 -6.59 5.40
CA VAL A 94 12.09 -5.91 6.18
C VAL A 94 11.59 -5.62 7.61
N SER A 95 10.38 -5.09 7.75
CA SER A 95 9.78 -4.84 9.06
C SER A 95 9.60 -6.11 9.88
N MET A 96 9.24 -7.23 9.25
CA MET A 96 9.10 -8.52 9.90
C MET A 96 10.45 -9.06 10.36
N ALA A 97 11.49 -8.97 9.53
CA ALA A 97 12.84 -9.37 9.91
C ALA A 97 13.37 -8.54 11.09
N ALA A 98 13.25 -7.21 11.01
CA ALA A 98 13.66 -6.32 12.10
C ALA A 98 12.83 -6.54 13.37
N GLY A 99 11.51 -6.67 13.24
CA GLY A 99 10.59 -6.92 14.35
C GLY A 99 10.85 -8.26 15.03
N LEU A 100 11.18 -9.30 14.27
CA LEU A 100 11.55 -10.60 14.82
C LEU A 100 12.87 -10.52 15.61
N LEU A 101 13.89 -9.83 15.07
CA LEU A 101 15.15 -9.63 15.78
C LEU A 101 14.94 -8.87 17.09
N LEU A 102 14.21 -7.75 17.06
CA LEU A 102 13.90 -6.96 18.25
C LEU A 102 13.04 -7.75 19.25
N GLY A 103 12.06 -8.53 18.76
CA GLY A 103 11.22 -9.38 19.59
C GLY A 103 12.00 -10.49 20.29
N MET A 104 12.95 -11.12 19.60
CA MET A 104 13.85 -12.10 20.23
C MET A 104 14.75 -11.45 21.28
N LEU A 105 15.30 -10.26 21.00
CA LEU A 105 16.10 -9.51 21.96
C LEU A 105 15.30 -9.11 23.20
N ALA A 106 14.04 -8.70 23.04
CA ALA A 106 13.15 -8.39 24.15
C ALA A 106 12.78 -9.63 24.97
N GLY A 107 12.48 -10.76 24.30
CA GLY A 107 12.00 -11.98 24.93
C GLY A 107 13.07 -12.83 25.62
N PHE A 108 14.29 -12.87 25.07
CA PHE A 108 15.41 -13.62 25.65
C PHE A 108 16.41 -12.73 26.40
N GLY A 109 16.32 -11.41 26.23
CA GLY A 109 17.22 -10.45 26.86
C GLY A 109 16.81 -10.04 28.27
N PRO A 110 17.54 -9.07 28.85
CA PRO A 110 17.24 -8.55 30.17
C PRO A 110 15.98 -7.67 30.17
N SER A 111 15.21 -7.70 31.26
CA SER A 111 13.91 -7.02 31.37
C SER A 111 13.93 -5.50 31.16
N TRP A 112 15.10 -4.85 31.28
CA TRP A 112 15.22 -3.42 31.00
C TRP A 112 15.14 -3.12 29.50
N LEU A 113 15.60 -4.04 28.64
CA LEU A 113 15.57 -3.87 27.19
C LEU A 113 14.12 -3.92 26.67
N ASP A 114 13.32 -4.85 27.18
CA ASP A 114 11.89 -4.93 26.90
C ASP A 114 11.17 -3.63 27.26
N ARG A 115 11.39 -3.11 28.48
CA ARG A 115 10.83 -1.81 28.91
C ARG A 115 11.25 -0.65 28.01
N LEU A 116 12.54 -0.60 27.61
CA LEU A 116 13.05 0.43 26.71
C LEU A 116 12.35 0.36 25.34
N LEU A 117 12.22 -0.85 24.77
CA LEU A 117 11.60 -1.05 23.46
C LEU A 117 10.13 -0.64 23.48
N VAL A 118 9.37 -1.04 24.50
CA VAL A 118 7.96 -0.63 24.65
C VAL A 118 7.84 0.89 24.69
N VAL A 119 8.65 1.58 25.51
CA VAL A 119 8.61 3.06 25.61
C VAL A 119 9.01 3.72 24.29
N CYS A 120 10.04 3.21 23.61
CA CYS A 120 10.44 3.71 22.28
C CYS A 120 9.31 3.59 21.27
N PHE A 121 8.69 2.41 21.14
CA PHE A 121 7.62 2.20 20.17
C PHE A 121 6.35 2.99 20.50
N ASP A 122 6.01 3.14 21.78
CA ASP A 122 4.88 3.97 22.20
C ASP A 122 5.12 5.45 21.88
N THR A 123 6.34 5.94 22.15
CA THR A 123 6.76 7.30 21.80
C THR A 123 6.67 7.52 20.30
N LEU A 124 7.24 6.61 19.49
CA LEU A 124 7.19 6.68 18.03
C LEU A 124 5.77 6.65 17.48
N ARG A 125 4.89 5.81 18.04
CA ARG A 125 3.47 5.74 17.63
C ARG A 125 2.65 6.94 18.10
N SER A 126 3.07 7.62 19.16
CA SER A 126 2.37 8.83 19.64
C SER A 126 2.55 10.02 18.68
N PHE A 127 3.62 10.03 17.87
CA PHE A 127 3.82 11.01 16.82
C PHE A 127 2.90 10.71 15.61
N PRO A 128 2.00 11.64 15.23
CA PRO A 128 1.11 11.44 14.08
C PRO A 128 1.91 11.29 12.79
N THR A 129 1.61 10.26 11.99
CA THR A 129 2.32 9.96 10.73
C THR A 129 2.35 11.15 9.77
N ILE A 130 1.30 11.98 9.79
CA ILE A 130 1.20 13.20 8.97
C ILE A 130 2.32 14.19 9.30
N MET A 131 2.70 14.32 10.57
CA MET A 131 3.79 15.23 10.98
C MET A 131 5.14 14.79 10.40
N PHE A 132 5.41 13.48 10.41
CA PHE A 132 6.60 12.92 9.77
C PHE A 132 6.59 13.08 8.25
N ALA A 133 5.44 12.84 7.60
CA ALA A 133 5.32 13.01 6.16
C ALA A 133 5.63 14.46 5.73
N LEU A 134 5.09 15.44 6.46
CA LEU A 134 5.33 16.86 6.19
C LEU A 134 6.78 17.28 6.43
N SER A 135 7.43 16.76 7.48
CA SER A 135 8.83 17.08 7.76
C SER A 135 9.76 16.53 6.69
N ILE A 136 9.52 15.31 6.20
CA ILE A 136 10.28 14.70 5.10
C ILE A 136 10.08 15.48 3.80
N VAL A 137 8.84 15.84 3.44
CA VAL A 137 8.57 16.65 2.22
C VAL A 137 9.32 17.97 2.27
N ARG A 138 9.35 18.63 3.44
CA ARG A 138 10.07 19.90 3.60
C ARG A 138 11.59 19.72 3.61
N ALA A 139 12.10 18.63 4.18
CA ALA A 139 13.53 18.32 4.22
C ALA A 139 14.08 17.85 2.86
N ALA A 140 13.28 17.13 2.06
CA ALA A 140 13.63 16.68 0.72
C ALA A 140 13.76 17.85 -0.28
N GLY A 141 13.20 19.02 0.05
CA GLY A 141 13.17 20.20 -0.80
C GLY A 141 12.22 20.05 -1.99
N PRO A 142 11.68 21.15 -2.55
CA PRO A 142 10.99 21.08 -3.83
C PRO A 142 11.94 20.49 -4.87
N GLY A 143 11.48 19.51 -5.66
CA GLY A 143 12.24 19.00 -6.79
C GLY A 143 12.71 20.17 -7.64
N ARG A 144 14.03 20.36 -7.74
CA ARG A 144 14.68 21.43 -8.50
C ARG A 144 14.35 21.30 -9.99
N CYS A 145 13.19 21.78 -10.41
CA CYS A 145 12.85 22.00 -11.81
C CYS A 145 12.06 23.31 -12.00
N ASP A 146 12.27 24.30 -11.14
CA ASP A 146 11.90 25.67 -11.45
C ASP A 146 13.09 26.30 -12.19
N SER A 147 13.21 26.03 -13.49
CA SER A 147 13.98 26.93 -14.35
C SER A 147 13.23 28.26 -14.38
N PRO A 148 13.87 29.40 -14.04
CA PRO A 148 13.20 30.69 -14.11
C PRO A 148 12.68 30.94 -15.53
N PRO A 149 11.51 31.57 -15.69
CA PRO A 149 11.07 32.02 -17.00
C PRO A 149 12.14 32.99 -17.55
N THR A 150 12.79 32.58 -18.63
CA THR A 150 13.53 33.50 -19.48
C THR A 150 12.50 34.27 -20.29
N ASP A 151 11.97 35.34 -19.71
CA ASP A 151 11.23 36.34 -20.46
C ASP A 151 12.22 37.19 -21.29
N PRO A 152 11.86 37.58 -22.53
CA PRO A 152 12.73 38.32 -23.45
C PRO A 152 13.00 39.77 -23.04
#